data_AF-A0A7W0N3X4-F1
#
_entry.id   AF-A0A7W0N3X4-F1
#
_cell.length_a   1.000
_cell.length_b   1.000
_cell.length_c   1.000
_cell.angle_alpha   90.00
_cell.angle_beta   90.00
_cell.angle_gamma   90.00
#
_symmetry.space_group_name_H-M   'P 1'
#
loop_
_entity.id
_entity.type
_entity.pdbx_description
1 polymer ?
#
loop_
_entity_poly.entity_id
_entity_poly.type
_entity_poly.pdbx_seq_one_letter_code
_entity_poly.pdbx_strand_id
1 'polypeptide(L)'
;MSDVGIARAVVAAVRSVPGVADVSPGRFAEAATYGPGEKVRGVAVGRAAGALDIEVHLCARYADSLVLPELAARVRSAVRQSVESLGAGLLRRIDVAFDDLRVEGG
;
A
#
# COMPACT_ATOMS: atom_id res chain seq x y z
N MET A 1 8.60 4.28 15.79
CA MET A 1 7.61 4.73 14.79
C MET A 1 6.29 4.01 15.07
N SER A 2 5.15 4.71 15.03
CA SER A 2 3.85 4.03 15.17
C SER A 2 3.43 3.35 13.87
N ASP A 3 2.62 2.30 13.96
CA ASP A 3 2.13 1.58 12.79
C ASP A 3 1.24 2.48 11.92
N VAL A 4 0.45 3.37 12.53
CA VAL A 4 -0.32 4.40 11.83
C VAL A 4 0.61 5.37 11.07
N GLY A 5 1.73 5.77 11.67
CA GLY A 5 2.73 6.62 11.01
C GLY A 5 3.32 5.93 9.78
N ILE A 6 3.66 4.65 9.89
CA ILE A 6 4.12 3.82 8.77
C ILE A 6 3.04 3.75 7.69
N ALA A 7 1.80 3.41 8.07
CA ALA A 7 0.69 3.27 7.14
C ALA A 7 0.43 4.56 6.34
N ARG A 8 0.50 5.75 6.96
CA ARG A 8 0.35 7.04 6.27
C ARG A 8 1.45 7.26 5.22
N ALA A 9 2.70 6.96 5.58
CA ALA A 9 3.82 7.11 4.66
C ALA A 9 3.76 6.11 3.50
N VAL A 10 3.27 4.90 3.75
CA VAL A 10 3.00 3.90 2.72
C VAL A 10 1.90 4.38 1.78
N VAL A 11 0.77 4.88 2.30
CA VAL A 11 -0.31 5.45 1.46
C VAL A 11 0.22 6.57 0.56
N ALA A 12 1.01 7.49 1.11
CA ALA A 12 1.61 8.58 0.34
C ALA A 12 2.54 8.05 -0.77
N ALA A 13 3.41 7.08 -0.45
CA ALA A 13 4.30 6.46 -1.42
C ALA A 13 3.52 5.74 -2.53
N VAL A 14 2.49 4.95 -2.19
CA VAL A 14 1.65 4.22 -3.15
C VAL A 14 0.94 5.18 -4.11
N ARG A 15 0.34 6.26 -3.60
CA ARG A 15 -0.33 7.28 -4.42
C ARG A 15 0.60 8.03 -5.36
N SER A 16 1.90 8.07 -5.07
CA SER A 16 2.89 8.69 -5.95
C SER A 16 3.30 7.83 -7.14
N VAL A 17 2.93 6.54 -7.16
CA VAL A 17 3.31 5.61 -8.23
C VAL A 17 2.43 5.82 -9.47
N PRO A 18 3.01 6.14 -10.64
CA PRO A 18 2.25 6.23 -11.89
C PRO A 18 1.52 4.92 -12.22
N GLY A 19 0.23 5.04 -12.56
CA GLY A 19 -0.65 3.89 -12.79
C GLY A 19 -1.47 3.47 -11.57
N VAL A 20 -1.22 4.05 -10.37
CA VAL A 20 -2.13 3.94 -9.23
C VAL A 20 -3.22 5.01 -9.34
N ALA A 21 -4.48 4.60 -9.18
CA ALA A 21 -5.63 5.51 -9.17
C ALA A 21 -5.88 6.04 -7.75
N ASP A 22 -5.94 5.14 -6.77
CA ASP A 22 -6.01 5.44 -5.34
C ASP A 22 -5.67 4.20 -4.51
N VAL A 23 -5.51 4.36 -3.20
CA VAL A 23 -5.58 3.25 -2.24
C VAL A 23 -7.03 2.87 -1.99
N SER A 24 -7.31 1.58 -1.88
CA SER A 24 -8.64 1.03 -1.62
C SER A 24 -8.73 0.56 -0.18
N PRO A 25 -9.84 0.75 0.55
CA PRO A 25 -10.00 0.19 1.90
C PRO A 25 -10.07 -1.35 1.95
N GLY A 26 -10.00 -2.04 0.81
CA GLY A 26 -10.26 -3.47 0.68
C GLY A 26 -11.68 -3.72 0.17
N ARG A 27 -11.82 -4.52 -0.90
CA ARG A 27 -13.14 -4.85 -1.48
C ARG A 27 -13.91 -5.89 -0.66
N PHE A 28 -13.22 -6.85 -0.04
CA PHE A 28 -13.83 -8.01 0.62
C PHE A 28 -13.52 -8.10 2.12
N ALA A 29 -12.41 -7.53 2.57
CA ALA A 29 -12.05 -7.37 3.97
C ALA A 29 -11.37 -6.01 4.15
N GLU A 30 -11.68 -5.27 5.22
CA GLU A 30 -11.09 -3.95 5.44
C GLU A 30 -9.59 -4.10 5.73
N ALA A 31 -8.76 -3.62 4.80
CA ALA A 31 -7.34 -3.46 5.02
C ALA A 31 -7.12 -2.11 5.70
N ALA A 32 -6.80 -2.13 6.98
CA ALA A 32 -6.56 -0.91 7.74
C ALA A 32 -5.54 -1.11 8.86
N THR A 33 -4.83 -0.04 9.16
CA THR A 33 -3.96 0.07 10.32
C THR A 33 -4.64 0.94 11.35
N TYR A 34 -4.74 0.43 12.58
CA TYR A 34 -5.44 1.09 13.69
C TYR A 34 -4.45 1.63 14.71
N GLY A 35 -4.78 2.79 15.28
CA GLY A 35 -4.08 3.38 16.42
C GLY A 35 -5.05 4.03 17.39
N PRO A 36 -4.56 4.66 18.46
CA PRO A 36 -5.41 5.29 19.48
C PRO A 36 -6.27 6.42 18.88
N GLY A 37 -7.57 6.16 18.66
CA GLY A 37 -8.52 7.14 18.13
C GLY A 37 -8.37 7.44 16.63
N GLU A 38 -7.51 6.71 15.92
CA GLU A 38 -7.25 6.94 14.49
C GLU A 38 -7.14 5.62 13.71
N LYS A 39 -7.41 5.70 12.40
CA LYS A 39 -7.14 4.58 11.47
C LYS A 39 -6.70 5.07 10.11
N VAL A 40 -5.89 4.26 9.44
CA VAL A 40 -5.46 4.46 8.05
C VAL A 40 -6.00 3.30 7.22
N ARG A 41 -6.76 3.61 6.18
CA ARG A 41 -7.36 2.62 5.28
C ARG A 41 -6.46 2.33 4.09
N GLY A 42 -6.61 1.12 3.55
CA GLY A 42 -5.91 0.58 2.39
C GLY A 42 -4.48 0.12 2.61
N VAL A 43 -3.99 0.24 3.85
CA VAL A 43 -2.70 -0.30 4.27
C VAL A 43 -2.88 -0.98 5.61
N ALA A 44 -2.54 -2.26 5.69
CA ALA A 44 -2.42 -3.00 6.94
C ALA A 44 -0.93 -3.19 7.28
N VAL A 45 -0.53 -2.72 8.45
CA VAL A 45 0.82 -2.92 9.01
C VAL A 45 0.72 -3.97 10.09
N GLY A 46 1.41 -5.09 9.90
CA GLY A 46 1.57 -6.16 10.87
C GLY A 46 3.00 -6.22 11.39
N ARG A 47 3.16 -6.72 12.62
CA ARG A 47 4.46 -7.03 13.21
C ARG A 47 4.49 -8.50 13.61
N ALA A 48 5.36 -9.28 12.97
CA ALA A 48 5.57 -10.67 13.29
C ALA A 48 7.06 -10.93 13.56
N ALA A 49 7.38 -11.49 14.72
CA ALA A 49 8.74 -11.81 15.14
C ALA A 49 9.74 -10.64 15.00
N GLY A 50 9.31 -9.41 15.29
CA GLY A 50 10.14 -8.21 15.20
C GLY A 50 10.33 -7.63 13.79
N ALA A 51 9.72 -8.22 12.76
CA ALA A 51 9.73 -7.71 11.39
C ALA A 51 8.36 -7.19 10.96
N LEU A 52 8.35 -6.28 9.98
CA LEU A 52 7.18 -5.66 9.40
C LEU A 52 6.62 -6.50 8.25
N ASP A 53 5.29 -6.64 8.25
CA ASP A 53 4.51 -7.12 7.13
C ASP A 53 3.56 -6.01 6.69
N ILE A 54 3.55 -5.72 5.39
CA ILE A 54 2.73 -4.65 4.83
C ILE A 54 1.83 -5.25 3.75
N GLU A 55 0.54 -5.02 3.88
CA GLU A 55 -0.45 -5.33 2.86
C GLU A 55 -1.03 -4.01 2.33
N VAL A 56 -0.99 -3.84 1.01
CA VAL A 56 -1.48 -2.65 0.31
C VAL A 56 -2.63 -3.05 -0.60
N HIS A 57 -3.77 -2.38 -0.43
CA HIS A 57 -4.91 -2.49 -1.34
C HIS A 57 -5.02 -1.22 -2.17
N LEU A 58 -5.15 -1.37 -3.48
CA LEU A 58 -5.20 -0.24 -4.40
C LEU A 58 -6.11 -0.48 -5.59
N CYS A 59 -6.52 0.61 -6.22
CA CYS A 59 -7.14 0.62 -7.53
C CYS A 59 -6.08 1.05 -8.56
N ALA A 60 -5.91 0.28 -9.64
CA ALA A 60 -5.03 0.69 -10.73
C ALA A 60 -5.80 1.56 -11.73
N ARG A 61 -5.10 2.47 -12.42
CA ARG A 61 -5.64 3.17 -13.59
C ARG A 61 -5.59 2.22 -14.77
N TYR A 62 -6.73 2.01 -15.41
CA TYR A 62 -6.80 1.22 -16.63
C TYR A 62 -6.12 1.98 -17.78
N ALA A 63 -5.29 1.26 -18.53
CA ALA A 63 -4.69 1.70 -19.78
C ALA A 63 -4.32 0.45 -20.58
N ASP A 64 -4.29 0.55 -21.92
CA ASP A 64 -3.92 -0.58 -22.79
C ASP A 64 -2.51 -1.11 -22.49
N SER A 65 -1.63 -0.24 -21.99
CA SER A 65 -0.26 -0.59 -21.58
C SER A 65 -0.14 -1.09 -20.13
N LEU A 66 -1.24 -1.32 -19.41
CA LEU A 66 -1.21 -1.72 -18.02
C LEU A 66 -0.74 -3.18 -17.87
N VAL A 67 0.41 -3.35 -17.22
CA VAL A 67 0.93 -4.67 -16.81
C VAL A 67 0.92 -4.75 -15.28
N LEU A 68 -0.04 -5.51 -14.73
CA LEU A 68 -0.26 -5.58 -13.27
C LEU A 68 0.96 -6.07 -12.47
N PRO A 69 1.69 -7.12 -12.88
CA PRO A 69 2.90 -7.54 -12.17
C PRO A 69 3.97 -6.43 -12.07
N GLU A 70 4.16 -5.66 -13.14
CA GLU A 70 5.12 -4.56 -13.17
C GLU A 70 4.69 -3.40 -12.29
N LEU A 71 3.40 -3.02 -12.33
CA LEU A 71 2.86 -2.01 -11.44
C LEU A 71 3.02 -2.44 -9.97
N ALA A 72 2.75 -3.70 -9.66
CA ALA A 72 2.93 -4.25 -8.32
C ALA A 72 4.41 -4.21 -7.89
N ALA A 73 5.36 -4.48 -8.79
CA ALA A 73 6.79 -4.37 -8.51
C ALA A 73 7.20 -2.91 -8.20
N ARG A 74 6.70 -1.94 -8.99
CA ARG A 74 6.92 -0.50 -8.73
C ARG A 74 6.35 -0.07 -7.38
N VAL A 75 5.13 -0.51 -7.06
CA VAL A 75 4.50 -0.26 -5.75
C VAL A 75 5.34 -0.84 -4.62
N ARG A 76 5.76 -2.11 -4.70
CA ARG A 76 6.64 -2.73 -3.69
C ARG A 76 7.95 -1.97 -3.51
N SER A 77 8.54 -1.46 -4.59
CA SER A 77 9.77 -0.67 -4.52
C SER A 77 9.53 0.65 -3.77
N ALA A 78 8.48 1.39 -4.11
CA ALA A 78 8.12 2.65 -3.45
C ALA A 78 7.80 2.45 -1.95
N VAL A 79 7.05 1.40 -1.61
CA VAL A 79 6.73 1.04 -0.23
C VAL A 79 7.99 0.70 0.55
N ARG A 80 8.88 -0.13 -0.02
CA ARG A 80 10.16 -0.49 0.62
C ARG A 80 11.00 0.74 0.92
N GLN A 81 11.22 1.60 -0.08
CA GLN A 81 12.00 2.83 0.07
C GLN A 81 11.41 3.75 1.15
N SER A 82 10.09 3.91 1.18
CA SER A 82 9.39 4.71 2.19
C SER A 82 9.62 4.17 3.61
N VAL A 83 9.45 2.86 3.81
CA VAL A 83 9.61 2.20 5.12
C VAL A 83 11.07 2.22 5.59
N GLU A 84 12.03 1.98 4.69
CA GLU A 84 13.46 2.04 4.98
C GLU A 84 13.89 3.46 5.37
N SER A 85 13.42 4.48 4.64
CA SER A 85 13.72 5.90 4.93
C SER A 85 13.20 6.34 6.30
N LEU A 86 12.14 5.71 6.81
CA LEU A 86 11.59 5.96 8.14
C LEU A 86 12.35 5.26 9.28
N GLY A 87 13.30 4.36 8.97
CA GLY A 87 13.98 3.53 9.97
C GLY A 87 13.00 2.65 10.76
N ALA A 88 11.92 2.19 10.13
CA ALA A 88 10.80 1.54 10.82
C ALA A 88 11.07 0.09 11.28
N GLY A 89 12.20 -0.49 10.86
CA GLY A 89 12.65 -1.84 11.19
C GLY A 89 12.84 -2.74 9.97
N LEU A 90 13.06 -4.03 10.20
CA LEU A 90 13.23 -5.02 9.14
C LEU A 90 11.90 -5.26 8.42
N LEU A 91 11.87 -5.10 7.10
CA LEU A 91 10.70 -5.37 6.26
C LEU A 91 10.75 -6.80 5.72
N ARG A 92 9.80 -7.64 6.13
CA ARG A 92 9.73 -9.06 5.75
C ARG A 92 8.92 -9.29 4.49
N ARG A 93 7.73 -8.68 4.40
CA ARG A 93 6.79 -8.90 3.29
C ARG A 93 6.09 -7.62 2.87
N ILE A 94 5.87 -7.49 1.56
CA ILE A 94 4.96 -6.49 0.97
C ILE A 94 4.02 -7.19 -0.01
N ASP A 95 2.76 -7.30 0.39
CA ASP A 95 1.68 -7.79 -0.45
C ASP A 95 0.96 -6.62 -1.12
N VAL A 96 0.61 -6.79 -2.39
CA VAL A 96 -0.09 -5.77 -3.19
C VAL A 96 -1.31 -6.44 -3.80
N ALA A 97 -2.48 -5.96 -3.40
CA ALA A 97 -3.78 -6.37 -3.91
C ALA A 97 -4.36 -5.28 -4.82
N PHE A 98 -4.84 -5.70 -5.98
CA PHE A 98 -5.59 -4.84 -6.90
C PHE A 98 -7.07 -5.11 -6.69
N ASP A 99 -7.76 -4.16 -6.07
CA ASP A 99 -9.18 -4.32 -5.73
C ASP A 99 -10.09 -3.92 -6.89
N ASP A 100 -9.63 -3.00 -7.74
CA ASP A 100 -10.38 -2.48 -8.87
C ASP A 100 -9.47 -1.87 -9.96
N LEU A 101 -10.06 -1.65 -11.14
CA LEU A 101 -9.48 -0.91 -12.26
C LEU A 101 -10.35 0.33 -12.53
N ARG A 102 -9.77 1.52 -12.42
CA ARG A 102 -10.46 2.77 -12.76
C ARG A 102 -10.19 3.12 -14.22
N VAL A 103 -11.23 3.15 -15.03
CA VAL A 103 -11.21 3.70 -16.39
C VAL A 103 -11.45 5.20 -16.29
N GLU A 104 -10.55 6.03 -16.84
CA GLU A 104 -10.82 7.46 -16.96
C GLU A 104 -11.64 7.71 -18.23
N GLY A 105 -12.85 8.27 -18.07
CA GLY A 105 -13.76 8.60 -19.18
C GLY A 105 -14.73 7.47 -19.53
N GLY A 106 -15.91 7.50 -18.90
CA GLY A 106 -17.15 6.88 -19.36
C GLY A 106 -18.25 7.94 -19.35
#